data_AF-A0A0F5PXY6-F1
#
_entry.id   AF-A0A0F5PXY6-F1
#
_cell.length_a   1.000
_cell.length_b   1.000
_cell.length_c   1.000
_cell.angle_alpha   90.00
_cell.angle_beta   90.00
_cell.angle_gamma   90.00
#
_symmetry.space_group_name_H-M   'P 1'
#
loop_
_entity.id
_entity.type
_entity.pdbx_description
1 polymer ?
#
loop_
_entity_poly.entity_id
_entity_poly.type
_entity_poly.pdbx_seq_one_letter_code
_entity_poly.pdbx_strand_id
1 'polypeptide(L)'
;MTTPNDLSDKALAVFAFAAYHQLESGDLVSSLVSNDKSGHKADPAAVAELVGADLATQHEDRLRLTDAGQLMLSQIIDRIRGSWA
;
A
#
# COMPACT_ATOMS: atom_id res chain seq x y z
N MET A 1 -5.11 6.51 15.27
CA MET A 1 -4.03 6.20 14.31
C MET A 1 -4.35 4.84 13.74
N THR A 2 -4.54 4.73 12.42
CA THR A 2 -4.86 3.47 11.76
C THR A 2 -3.65 2.55 11.77
N THR A 3 -3.83 1.30 12.13
CA THR A 3 -2.82 0.25 12.13
C THR A 3 -3.15 -0.82 11.09
N PRO A 4 -2.21 -1.71 10.71
CA PRO A 4 -2.53 -2.80 9.79
C PRO A 4 -3.70 -3.68 10.24
N ASN A 5 -3.94 -3.84 11.55
CA ASN A 5 -5.05 -4.64 12.07
C ASN A 5 -6.42 -3.98 11.89
N ASP A 6 -6.46 -2.69 11.58
CA ASP A 6 -7.70 -1.94 11.35
C ASP A 6 -8.13 -1.98 9.88
N LEU A 7 -7.29 -2.53 9.00
CA LEU A 7 -7.54 -2.60 7.55
C LEU A 7 -8.16 -3.94 7.16
N SER A 8 -9.01 -3.91 6.14
CA SER A 8 -9.49 -5.13 5.50
C SER A 8 -8.36 -5.89 4.82
N ASP A 9 -8.54 -7.20 4.62
CA ASP A 9 -7.60 -8.04 3.86
C ASP A 9 -7.34 -7.49 2.44
N LYS A 10 -8.34 -6.83 1.85
CA LYS A 10 -8.21 -6.21 0.52
C LYS A 10 -7.29 -4.99 0.56
N ALA A 11 -7.40 -4.14 1.59
CA ALA A 11 -6.48 -3.03 1.80
C ALA A 11 -5.07 -3.52 2.18
N LEU A 12 -4.97 -4.56 3.01
CA LEU A 12 -3.70 -5.21 3.34
C LEU A 12 -3.02 -5.83 2.11
N ALA A 13 -3.79 -6.40 1.18
CA ALA A 13 -3.23 -6.94 -0.07
C ALA A 13 -2.51 -5.87 -0.91
N VAL A 14 -2.99 -4.62 -0.90
CA VAL A 14 -2.31 -3.49 -1.56
C VAL A 14 -0.95 -3.23 -0.92
N PHE A 15 -0.87 -3.21 0.42
CA PHE A 15 0.39 -3.08 1.13
C PHE A 15 1.32 -4.28 0.93
N ALA A 16 0.79 -5.50 0.89
CA ALA A 16 1.57 -6.70 0.63
C ALA A 16 2.21 -6.66 -0.77
N PHE A 17 1.45 -6.21 -1.78
CA PHE A 17 1.96 -6.02 -3.14
C PHE A 17 3.03 -4.92 -3.20
N ALA A 18 2.82 -3.79 -2.53
CA ALA A 18 3.83 -2.73 -2.43
C ALA A 18 5.11 -3.24 -1.73
N ALA A 19 4.97 -4.00 -0.63
CA ALA A 19 6.08 -4.56 0.11
C ALA A 19 6.88 -5.57 -0.74
N TYR A 20 6.19 -6.45 -1.49
CA TYR A 20 6.83 -7.35 -2.44
C TYR A 20 7.74 -6.60 -3.41
N HIS A 21 7.22 -5.56 -4.08
CA HIS A 21 8.00 -4.81 -5.07
C HIS A 21 9.16 -4.04 -4.45
N GLN A 22 8.96 -3.42 -3.29
CA GLN A 22 10.05 -2.72 -2.62
C GLN A 22 11.15 -3.67 -2.13
N LEU A 23 10.79 -4.87 -1.68
CA LEU A 23 11.76 -5.90 -1.29
C LEU A 23 12.51 -6.48 -2.48
N GLU A 24 11.83 -6.67 -3.62
CA GLU A 24 12.42 -7.18 -4.85
C GLU A 24 13.35 -6.16 -5.51
N SER A 25 12.90 -4.92 -5.67
CA SER A 25 13.62 -3.88 -6.43
C SER A 25 14.60 -3.08 -5.58
N GLY A 26 14.36 -2.97 -4.26
CA GLY A 26 15.05 -2.02 -3.38
C GLY A 26 14.57 -0.58 -3.49
N ASP A 27 13.69 -0.27 -4.45
CA ASP A 27 13.17 1.07 -4.67
C ASP A 27 11.94 1.37 -3.81
N LEU A 28 11.83 2.61 -3.34
CA LEU A 28 10.66 3.06 -2.59
C LEU A 28 9.41 3.04 -3.47
N VAL A 29 8.38 2.30 -3.06
CA VAL A 29 7.09 2.29 -3.75
C VAL A 29 6.27 3.50 -3.31
N SER A 30 6.27 4.55 -4.12
CA SER A 30 5.48 5.76 -3.86
C SER A 30 4.16 5.80 -4.63
N SER A 31 3.99 4.97 -5.66
CA SER A 31 2.79 4.98 -6.50
C SER A 31 2.52 3.60 -7.08
N LEU A 32 1.29 3.13 -6.88
CA LEU A 32 0.77 1.89 -7.41
C LEU A 32 -0.12 2.22 -8.60
N VAL A 33 0.08 1.51 -9.71
CA VAL A 33 -0.81 1.62 -10.86
C VAL A 33 -2.13 0.97 -10.45
N SER A 34 -3.20 1.74 -10.34
CA SER A 34 -4.50 1.19 -9.96
C SER A 34 -5.19 0.49 -11.13
N ASN A 35 -4.68 0.64 -12.36
CA ASN A 35 -5.20 0.03 -13.58
C ASN A 35 -4.05 -0.21 -14.58
N ASP A 36 -3.48 -1.42 -14.61
CA ASP A 36 -2.56 -1.76 -15.69
C ASP A 36 -3.34 -2.14 -16.97
N LYS A 37 -2.73 -1.96 -18.14
CA LYS A 37 -3.34 -2.35 -19.43
C LYS A 37 -3.39 -3.88 -19.62
N SER A 38 -3.03 -4.65 -18.60
CA SER A 38 -2.92 -6.11 -18.59
C SER A 38 -4.01 -6.78 -17.73
N GLY A 39 -4.85 -6.00 -17.02
CA GLY A 39 -6.02 -6.48 -16.29
C GLY A 39 -5.89 -6.52 -14.76
N HIS A 40 -4.76 -6.11 -14.17
CA HIS A 40 -4.63 -5.99 -12.72
C HIS A 40 -5.13 -4.61 -12.26
N LYS A 41 -6.25 -4.63 -11.52
CA LYS A 41 -6.82 -3.46 -10.89
C LYS A 41 -6.78 -3.65 -9.38
N ALA A 42 -6.32 -2.64 -8.65
CA ALA A 42 -6.54 -2.59 -7.21
C ALA A 42 -8.05 -2.63 -6.96
N ASP A 43 -8.50 -3.44 -5.99
CA ASP A 43 -9.92 -3.54 -5.66
C ASP A 43 -10.45 -2.13 -5.32
N PRO A 44 -11.51 -1.64 -6.00
CA PRO A 44 -12.05 -0.30 -5.75
C PRO A 44 -12.44 -0.06 -4.29
N ALA A 45 -12.87 -1.10 -3.56
CA ALA A 45 -13.19 -1.00 -2.14
C ALA A 45 -11.93 -0.79 -1.30
N ALA A 46 -10.82 -1.47 -1.62
CA ALA A 46 -9.53 -1.25 -0.97
C ALA A 46 -9.01 0.17 -1.22
N VAL A 47 -9.15 0.67 -2.47
CA VAL A 47 -8.77 2.04 -2.80
C VAL A 47 -9.58 3.05 -1.98
N ALA A 48 -10.90 2.91 -1.94
CA ALA A 48 -11.77 3.79 -1.17
C ALA A 48 -11.46 3.75 0.33
N GLU A 49 -11.16 2.57 0.88
CA GLU A 49 -10.77 2.39 2.28
C GLU A 49 -9.45 3.11 2.59
N LEU A 50 -8.42 2.92 1.77
CA LEU A 50 -7.11 3.56 1.97
C LEU A 50 -7.17 5.08 1.83
N VAL A 51 -8.01 5.59 0.92
CA VAL A 51 -8.27 7.04 0.79
C VAL A 51 -9.05 7.56 1.99
N GLY A 52 -10.09 6.85 2.44
CA GLY A 52 -10.85 7.22 3.63
C GLY A 52 -10.04 7.20 4.92
N ALA A 53 -9.00 6.37 4.98
CA ALA A 53 -8.06 6.26 6.09
C ALA A 53 -6.87 7.25 6.02
N ASP A 54 -6.82 8.12 5.00
CA ASP A 54 -5.70 9.04 4.72
C ASP A 54 -4.33 8.34 4.54
N LEU A 55 -4.35 7.08 4.09
CA LEU A 55 -3.16 6.29 3.80
C LEU A 55 -2.74 6.40 2.33
N ALA A 56 -3.66 6.82 1.46
CA ALA A 56 -3.39 7.03 0.05
C ALA A 56 -4.23 8.18 -0.53
N THR A 57 -3.75 8.77 -1.63
CA THR A 57 -4.53 9.63 -2.51
C THR A 57 -4.67 8.98 -3.88
N GLN A 58 -5.86 9.09 -4.46
CA GLN A 58 -6.10 8.63 -5.82
C GLN A 58 -5.91 9.80 -6.80
N HIS A 59 -5.01 9.63 -7.77
CA HIS A 59 -4.80 10.55 -8.86
C HIS A 59 -4.94 9.79 -10.19
N GLU A 60 -6.03 10.05 -10.91
CA GLU A 60 -6.35 9.36 -12.17
C GLU A 60 -6.32 7.82 -11.99
N ASP A 61 -5.43 7.14 -12.71
CA ASP A 61 -5.20 5.69 -12.69
C ASP A 61 -4.07 5.28 -11.72
N ARG A 62 -3.71 6.13 -10.77
CA ARG A 62 -2.66 5.86 -9.79
C ARG A 62 -3.13 6.06 -8.36
N LEU A 63 -2.72 5.15 -7.51
CA LEU A 63 -2.84 5.26 -6.06
C LEU A 63 -1.47 5.68 -5.52
N ARG A 64 -1.37 6.85 -4.90
CA ARG A 64 -0.15 7.37 -4.28
C ARG A 64 -0.27 7.22 -2.77
N LEU A 65 0.72 6.61 -2.12
CA LEU A 65 0.74 6.55 -0.66
C LEU A 65 1.02 7.95 -0.07
N THR A 66 0.26 8.33 0.94
CA THR A 66 0.55 9.51 1.77
C THR A 66 1.79 9.25 2.63
N ASP A 67 2.25 10.25 3.39
CA ASP A 67 3.33 10.05 4.36
C ASP A 67 2.95 9.01 5.42
N ALA A 68 1.68 8.99 5.85
CA ALA A 68 1.16 7.97 6.76
C ALA A 68 1.14 6.57 6.13
N GLY A 69 0.75 6.48 4.85
CA GLY A 69 0.80 5.22 4.10
C GLY A 69 2.23 4.70 3.92
N GLN A 70 3.18 5.58 3.61
CA GLN A 70 4.60 5.21 3.48
C GLN A 70 5.20 4.73 4.81
N LEU A 71 4.86 5.41 5.92
CA LEU A 71 5.25 4.97 7.25
C LEU A 71 4.66 3.61 7.60
N MET A 72 3.40 3.36 7.25
CA MET A 72 2.79 2.03 7.45
C MET A 72 3.50 0.96 6.63
N LEU A 73 3.81 1.24 5.36
CA LEU A 73 4.54 0.32 4.49
C LEU A 73 5.94 0.01 5.05
N SER A 74 6.68 1.02 5.53
CA SER A 74 8.00 0.79 6.12
C SER A 74 7.92 -0.11 7.35
N GLN A 75 6.93 0.13 8.22
CA GLN A 75 6.69 -0.69 9.40
C GLN A 75 6.25 -2.13 9.07
N ILE A 76 5.59 -2.36 7.94
CA ILE A 76 5.26 -3.70 7.43
C ILE A 76 6.54 -4.40 6.95
N ILE A 77 7.38 -3.71 6.19
CA ILE A 77 8.66 -4.25 5.69
C ILE A 77 9.60 -4.60 6.84
N ASP A 78 9.69 -3.75 7.88
CA ASP A 78 10.50 -4.01 9.07
C ASP A 78 10.01 -5.27 9.80
N ARG A 79 8.68 -5.48 9.85
CA ARG A 79 8.09 -6.71 10.39
C ARG A 79 8.41 -7.94 9.54
N ILE A 80 8.38 -7.84 8.23
CA ILE A 80 8.77 -8.95 7.34
C ILE A 80 10.25 -9.32 7.55
N ARG A 81 11.11 -8.33 7.73
CA ARG A 81 12.56 -8.52 7.88
C ARG A 81 13.01 -9.05 9.24
N GLY A 82 12.14 -9.06 10.25
CA GLY A 82 12.59 -9.37 11.62
C GLY A 82 13.26 -8.20 12.34
N SER A 83 13.19 -6.98 11.80
CA SER A 83 13.94 -5.81 12.29
C SER A 83 13.08 -4.86 13.14
N TRP A 84 11.99 -5.35 13.73
CA TRP A 84 11.17 -4.56 14.64
C TRP A 84 11.85 -4.50 16.02
N ALA A 85 12.09 -3.30 16.54
CA ALA A 85 12.55 -3.07 17.91
C ALA A 85 11.38 -3.05 18.90
#